data_AF-A0A151DUL5-F1
#
_entry.id   AF-A0A151DUL5-F1
#
_cell.length_a   1.000
_cell.length_b   1.000
_cell.length_c   1.000
_cell.angle_alpha   90.00
_cell.angle_beta   90.00
_cell.angle_gamma   90.00
#
_symmetry.space_group_name_H-M   'P 1'
#
loop_
_entity.id
_entity.type
_entity.pdbx_description
1 polymer ?
#
loop_
_entity_poly.entity_id
_entity_poly.type
_entity_poly.pdbx_seq_one_letter_code
_entity_poly.pdbx_strand_id
1 'polypeptide(L)' 'MKNIFQNATIILRNGDRQFFDAIFITDKGIYIGVINKDYGGKKKFEEHSFIPNDQIEKISFFNEEGKLQDIDYFNGGKNK' A
#
# COMPACT_ATOMS: atom_id res chain seq x y z
N MET A 1 -6.96 8.29 -10.43
CA MET A 1 -6.63 6.97 -9.83
C MET A 1 -5.14 6.68 -10.00
N LYS A 2 -4.22 7.47 -9.42
CA LYS A 2 -2.78 7.31 -9.69
C LYS A 2 -1.98 6.53 -8.64
N ASN A 3 -2.55 6.21 -7.47
CA ASN A 3 -1.79 5.62 -6.36
C ASN A 3 -2.42 4.35 -5.79
N ILE A 4 -3.18 3.59 -6.61
CA ILE A 4 -3.70 2.28 -6.21
C ILE A 4 -2.71 1.22 -6.69
N PHE A 5 -2.14 0.48 -5.78
CA PHE A 5 -1.18 -0.59 -6.04
C PHE A 5 -1.80 -1.95 -5.72
N GLN A 6 -1.44 -2.96 -6.49
CA GLN A 6 -1.91 -4.34 -6.29
C GLN A 6 -0.77 -5.21 -5.76
N ASN A 7 -1.13 -6.28 -5.04
CA ASN A 7 -0.19 -7.25 -4.49
C ASN A 7 0.91 -6.58 -3.65
N ALA A 8 0.51 -5.72 -2.72
CA ALA A 8 1.42 -4.97 -1.89
C ALA A 8 1.67 -5.68 -0.56
N THR A 9 2.94 -5.73 -0.15
CA THR A 9 3.34 -6.16 1.18
C THR A 9 3.63 -4.92 2.02
N ILE A 10 2.99 -4.82 3.19
CA ILE A 10 3.25 -3.78 4.16
C ILE A 10 4.01 -4.39 5.33
N ILE A 11 5.12 -3.76 5.70
CA ILE A 11 5.86 -4.05 6.93
C ILE A 11 5.50 -2.96 7.93
N LEU A 12 4.92 -3.38 9.05
CA LEU A 12 4.58 -2.50 10.16
C LEU A 12 5.81 -2.30 11.07
N ARG A 13 5.83 -1.22 11.83
CA ARG A 13 6.93 -0.89 12.76
C ARG A 13 7.14 -1.90 13.89
N ASN A 14 6.16 -2.75 14.16
CA ASN A 14 6.30 -3.85 15.11
C ASN A 14 7.01 -5.07 14.48
N GLY A 15 7.39 -5.00 13.20
CA GLY A 15 8.01 -6.07 12.44
C GLY A 15 7.02 -6.99 11.72
N ASP A 16 5.71 -6.83 11.94
CA ASP A 16 4.70 -7.66 11.29
C ASP A 16 4.64 -7.36 9.79
N ARG A 17 4.53 -8.43 9.01
CA ARG A 17 4.39 -8.35 7.56
C ARG A 17 3.01 -8.79 7.16
N GLN A 18 2.31 -7.94 6.42
CA GLN A 18 0.96 -8.21 5.94
C GLN A 18 0.91 -8.03 4.42
N PHE A 19 0.25 -8.96 3.75
CA PHE A 19 0.04 -8.93 2.32
C PHE A 19 -1.39 -8.50 2.01
N PHE A 20 -1.54 -7.60 1.05
CA PHE A 20 -2.83 -7.05 0.64
C PHE A 20 -2.99 -7.06 -0.88
N ASP A 21 -4.20 -7.43 -1.31
CA ASP A 21 -4.55 -7.51 -2.74
C ASP A 21 -4.48 -6.13 -3.40
N ALA A 22 -4.99 -5.09 -2.72
CA ALA A 22 -4.86 -3.73 -3.18
C ALA A 22 -4.71 -2.73 -2.04
N ILE A 23 -3.91 -1.70 -2.30
CA ILE A 23 -3.69 -0.59 -1.38
C ILE A 23 -3.79 0.74 -2.11
N PHE A 24 -4.25 1.77 -1.41
CA PHE A 24 -4.23 3.15 -1.89
C PHE A 24 -3.38 4.00 -0.95
N ILE A 25 -2.26 4.50 -1.48
CA ILE A 25 -1.29 5.26 -0.70
C ILE A 25 -1.69 6.75 -0.70
N THR A 26 -1.70 7.33 0.50
CA THR A 26 -2.02 8.75 0.75
C THR A 26 -0.97 9.39 1.63
N ASP A 27 -0.98 10.72 1.72
CA ASP A 27 -0.05 11.48 2.58
C ASP A 27 -0.21 11.17 4.08
N LYS A 28 -1.35 10.59 4.50
CA LYS A 28 -1.65 10.28 5.90
C LYS A 28 -1.42 8.80 6.27
N GLY A 29 -1.43 7.91 5.28
CA GLY A 29 -1.56 6.49 5.51
C GLY A 29 -1.86 5.72 4.24
N ILE A 30 -2.16 4.45 4.44
CA ILE A 30 -2.55 3.52 3.39
C ILE A 30 -3.97 3.05 3.67
N TYR A 31 -4.83 3.17 2.68
CA TYR A 31 -6.10 2.47 2.66
C TYR A 31 -5.93 1.08 2.07
N ILE A 32 -6.42 0.07 2.76
CA ILE A 32 -6.44 -1.32 2.31
C ILE A 32 -7.80 -1.58 1.67
N GLY A 33 -7.79 -2.25 0.54
CA GLY A 33 -9.01 -2.59 -0.15
C GLY A 33 -8.86 -3.73 -1.14
N VAL A 34 -9.92 -3.96 -1.90
CA VAL A 34 -9.94 -4.91 -3.02
C VAL A 34 -10.35 -4.17 -4.29
N ILE A 35 -9.84 -4.61 -5.44
CA ILE A 35 -10.26 -4.07 -6.74
C ILE A 35 -11.28 -5.01 -7.35
N ASN A 36 -12.56 -4.67 -7.21
CA ASN A 36 -13.65 -5.41 -7.82
C ASN A 36 -13.94 -4.85 -9.22
N LYS A 37 -14.18 -5.75 -10.18
CA LYS A 37 -14.73 -5.37 -11.48
C LYS A 37 -16.25 -5.26 -11.33
N ASP A 38 -16.77 -4.05 -11.50
CA ASP A 38 -18.21 -3.86 -11.58
C ASP A 38 -18.77 -4.47 -12.89
N TYR A 39 -20.05 -4.81 -12.92
CA TYR A 39 -20.75 -5.40 -14.08
C TYR A 39 -20.66 -4.51 -15.34
N GLY A 40 -20.35 -3.22 -15.19
CA GLY A 40 -20.08 -2.28 -16.29
C GLY A 40 -18.61 -2.19 -16.76
N GLY A 41 -17.73 -3.09 -16.32
CA GLY A 41 -16.31 -3.10 -16.72
C GLY A 41 -15.42 -2.05 -16.05
N LYS A 42 -15.98 -1.24 -15.13
CA LYS A 42 -15.22 -0.27 -14.34
C LYS A 42 -14.61 -0.96 -13.12
N LYS A 43 -13.31 -0.78 -12.89
CA LYS A 43 -12.63 -1.21 -11.67
C LYS A 43 -12.96 -0.23 -10.55
N LYS A 44 -13.51 -0.74 -9.44
CA LYS A 44 -13.78 0.04 -8.23
C LYS A 44 -12.88 -0.47 -7.10
N PHE A 45 -12.22 0.44 -6.41
CA PHE A 45 -11.50 0.13 -5.19
C PHE A 45 -12.48 0.19 -4.01
N GLU A 46 -12.62 -0.92 -3.31
CA GLU A 46 -13.48 -1.02 -2.13
C GLU A 46 -12.60 -1.07 -0.88
N GLU A 47 -12.65 0.01 -0.12
CA GLU A 47 -11.89 0.20 1.10
C GLU A 47 -12.46 -0.64 2.25
N HIS A 48 -11.58 -1.31 2.98
CA HIS A 48 -11.92 -2.13 4.13
C HIS A 48 -11.25 -1.65 5.42
N SER A 49 -10.05 -1.08 5.34
CA SER A 49 -9.27 -0.67 6.50
C SER A 49 -8.29 0.45 6.16
N PHE A 50 -7.75 1.10 7.18
CA PHE A 50 -6.77 2.17 7.06
C PHE A 50 -5.63 1.96 8.05
N ILE A 51 -4.38 2.09 7.56
CA ILE A 51 -3.16 2.06 8.37
C ILE A 51 -2.50 3.44 8.27
N PRO A 52 -2.34 4.17 9.39
CA PRO A 52 -1.64 5.46 9.37
C PRO A 52 -0.12 5.30 9.24
N ASN A 53 0.52 6.32 8.65
CA ASN A 53 1.94 6.32 8.29
C ASN A 53 2.90 6.10 9.46
N ASP A 54 2.49 6.44 10.67
CA ASP A 54 3.26 6.25 11.90
C ASP A 54 3.36 4.78 12.33
N GLN A 55 2.52 3.90 11.78
CA GLN A 55 2.56 2.46 12.03
C GLN A 55 3.32 1.69 10.94
N ILE A 56 3.61 2.34 9.82
CA ILE A 56 4.23 1.71 8.65
C ILE A 56 5.75 1.91 8.72
N GLU A 57 6.48 0.83 8.49
CA GLU A 57 7.93 0.85 8.30
C GLU A 57 8.27 0.93 6.82
N LYS A 58 7.66 0.04 6.02
CA LYS A 58 7.96 -0.11 4.60
C LYS A 58 6.76 -0.65 3.83
N ILE A 59 6.62 -0.25 2.58
CA ILE A 59 5.69 -0.84 1.61
C ILE A 59 6.48 -1.39 0.44
N SER A 60 6.21 -2.63 0.04
CA SER A 60 6.78 -3.26 -1.14
C SER A 60 5.66 -3.65 -2.12
N PHE A 61 5.75 -3.25 -3.38
CA PHE A 61 4.76 -3.59 -4.41
C PHE A 61 5.42 -3.73 -5.78
N PHE A 62 4.75 -4.41 -6.71
CA PHE A 62 5.22 -4.49 -8.09
C PHE A 62 4.68 -3.32 -8.91
N ASN A 63 5.56 -2.64 -9.65
CA ASN A 63 5.14 -1.61 -10.60
C ASN A 63 4.57 -2.25 -11.89
N GLU A 64 4.12 -1.41 -12.83
CA GLU A 64 3.56 -1.87 -14.12
C GLU A 64 4.56 -2.64 -14.99
N GLU A 65 5.87 -2.50 -14.74
CA GLU A 65 6.93 -3.26 -15.41
C GLU A 65 7.24 -4.61 -14.73
N GLY A 66 6.51 -4.95 -13.66
CA GLY A 66 6.76 -6.15 -12.86
C GLY A 66 8.03 -6.07 -11.99
N LYS A 67 8.60 -4.88 -11.81
CA LYS A 67 9.74 -4.66 -10.91
C LYS A 67 9.22 -4.39 -9.50
N LEU A 68 9.88 -5.00 -8.52
CA LEU A 68 9.63 -4.70 -7.11
C LEU A 68 10.07 -3.27 -6.81
N GLN A 69 9.17 -2.49 -6.25
CA GLN A 69 9.43 -1.17 -5.70
C GLN A 69 9.13 -1.14 -4.22
N ASP A 70 9.94 -0.37 -3.52
CA ASP A 70 9.93 -0.22 -2.09
C ASP A 70 9.73 1.26 -1.73
N ILE A 71 8.87 1.54 -0.76
CA ILE A 71 8.68 2.85 -0.14
C ILE A 71 8.95 2.70 1.35
N ASP A 72 10.06 3.27 1.81
CA ASP A 72 10.41 3.31 3.22
C ASP A 72 9.70 4.50 3.90
N TYR A 73 8.85 4.21 4.88
CA TYR A 73 8.13 5.21 5.69
C TYR A 73 8.89 5.56 6.96
N PHE A 74 9.57 4.57 7.53
CA PHE A 74 10.48 4.78 8.64
C PHE A 74 11.91 4.74 8.13
N ASN A 75 12.41 5.90 7.74
CA ASN A 75 13.86 6.10 7.66
C ASN A 75 14.36 6.19 9.11
N GLY A 76 14.84 5.07 9.66
CA GLY A 76 15.53 5.06 10.94
C GLY A 76 16.61 6.14 10.94
N GLY A 77 16.33 7.25 11.63
CA GLY A 77 17.21 8.39 11.90
C GLY A 77 18.39 8.61 10.95
N LYS A 78 18.16 9.19 9.76
CA LYS A 78 19.19 9.97 9.06
C LYS A 78 18.60 11.26 8.52
N ASN A 79 18.41 12.21 9.43
CA ASN A 79 18.46 13.64 9.12
C ASN A 79 18.86 14.42 10.37
N LYS A 80 20.14 14.32 10.74
CA LYS A 80 21.03 15.46 10.97
C LYS A 80 22.47 14.99 11.09
#